data_AF-A0A1B0FHF6-F1
#
_entry.id   AF-A0A1B0FHF6-F1
#
_cell.length_a   1.000
_cell.length_b   1.000
_cell.length_c   1.000
_cell.angle_alpha   90.00
_cell.angle_beta   90.00
_cell.angle_gamma   90.00
#
_symmetry.space_group_name_H-M   'P 1'
#
loop_
_entity.id
_entity.type
_entity.pdbx_description
1 polymer ?
#
loop_
_entity_poly.entity_id
_entity_poly.type
_entity_poly.pdbx_seq_one_letter_code
_entity_poly.pdbx_strand_id
1 'polypeptide(L)'
;MFTFNKLFSFAPKRLQFYCEYANLSKLKTRKQRKAVYGELFPQTMLNKKHNAPTHMYLANEETANLIDKQLDRFFKQSPCDTILEINPGICLLTKKLLNREKQFKKIVLIESTTHFVDRLQEMHYLYPDRVKFKQGDFLNIRKLVHMDKMDNGSRVVELLSDLPCKEYHDDTNMILFGAVGCYQFFKHLLNSIMFGNSFLNLGRAEMYLIMPPPIYLHLTCNKDVGYLLYRSTSILFQILFEYRFIEYLPRDSFLPLQSEYFFNKRSKLKKILSVDADKLYLTRIVPRRNLHELCSPEDLRALWYFVTQNCISRRNRIIPNLEKWIPGCGARLLVNNGKSEQPPQFYTDEQLSKLPEFSPPCKVLSAADALPPINIYTEFGDLNPNQMLALFRKFRTWPEYKESSFLASLESTLLRTVTTSDDLNESLAEEEDITTETSNEIQEELNTKKSSKPKRTKKEKPSI
;
A
#
# COMPACT_ATOMS: atom_id res chain seq x y z
N MET A 1 -22.95 30.18 -23.61
CA MET A 1 -24.36 29.73 -23.53
C MET A 1 -24.60 28.68 -24.61
N PHE A 2 -24.16 27.43 -24.38
CA PHE A 2 -24.49 26.29 -25.22
C PHE A 2 -25.24 25.28 -24.35
N THR A 3 -26.40 24.87 -24.87
CA THR A 3 -27.48 24.17 -24.19
C THR A 3 -27.17 22.70 -23.99
N PHE A 4 -27.07 22.29 -22.73
CA PHE A 4 -26.72 20.94 -22.25
C PHE A 4 -27.92 19.96 -22.22
N ASN A 5 -28.91 20.11 -23.11
CA ASN A 5 -30.28 19.62 -22.84
C ASN A 5 -30.92 18.67 -23.87
N LYS A 6 -30.16 17.95 -24.72
CA LYS A 6 -30.80 17.08 -25.74
C LYS A 6 -30.32 15.63 -25.88
N LEU A 7 -29.58 15.07 -24.91
CA LEU A 7 -29.21 13.64 -24.94
C LEU A 7 -29.68 12.80 -23.73
N PHE A 8 -30.50 13.37 -22.83
CA PHE A 8 -30.98 12.67 -21.62
C PHE A 8 -32.51 12.45 -21.59
N SER A 9 -33.20 12.34 -22.73
CA SER A 9 -34.68 12.21 -22.73
C SER A 9 -35.20 10.79 -22.45
N PHE A 10 -34.34 9.78 -22.31
CA PHE A 10 -34.77 8.39 -22.08
C PHE A 10 -34.12 7.70 -20.87
N ALA A 11 -33.38 8.45 -20.04
CA ALA A 11 -32.96 7.92 -18.75
C ALA A 11 -34.17 7.95 -17.79
N PRO A 12 -34.57 6.82 -17.17
CA PRO A 12 -35.66 6.82 -16.20
C PRO A 12 -35.39 7.84 -15.09
N LYS A 13 -36.46 8.49 -14.62
CA LYS A 13 -36.53 9.57 -13.60
C LYS A 13 -35.82 9.29 -12.25
N ARG A 14 -35.03 8.22 -12.11
CA ARG A 14 -34.19 7.90 -10.95
C ARG A 14 -32.82 8.57 -10.95
N LEU A 15 -32.39 9.16 -12.08
CA LEU A 15 -31.08 9.84 -12.19
C LEU A 15 -31.03 11.28 -11.60
N GLN A 16 -32.08 11.72 -10.89
CA GLN A 16 -32.04 12.93 -10.07
C GLN A 16 -31.80 12.58 -8.58
N PHE A 17 -30.58 12.15 -8.26
CA PHE A 17 -30.02 12.36 -6.92
C PHE A 17 -28.74 13.18 -7.05
N TYR A 18 -28.90 14.43 -7.48
CA TYR A 18 -27.93 15.48 -7.24
C TYR A 18 -28.14 16.00 -5.82
N CYS A 19 -27.67 15.25 -4.83
CA CYS A 19 -27.31 15.89 -3.58
C CYS A 19 -25.91 16.46 -3.80
N GLU A 20 -25.78 17.79 -3.78
CA GLU A 20 -24.50 18.41 -3.44
C GLU A 20 -24.08 17.80 -2.09
N TYR A 21 -23.07 16.93 -2.11
CA TYR A 21 -22.62 16.28 -0.88
C TYR A 21 -21.96 17.33 -0.01
N ALA A 22 -22.59 17.63 1.13
CA ALA A 22 -22.10 18.64 2.05
C ALA A 22 -20.70 18.26 2.57
N ASN A 23 -19.82 19.24 2.68
CA ASN A 23 -18.45 19.01 3.13
C ASN A 23 -18.44 18.46 4.59
N LEU A 24 -17.87 17.27 4.79
CA LEU A 24 -17.73 16.60 6.10
C LEU A 24 -17.15 17.52 7.19
N SER A 25 -16.18 18.39 6.85
CA SER A 25 -15.58 19.36 7.78
C SER A 25 -16.59 20.40 8.29
N LYS A 26 -17.65 20.70 7.52
CA LYS A 26 -18.76 21.59 7.91
C LYS A 26 -19.77 20.88 8.82
N LEU A 27 -19.78 19.54 8.83
CA LEU A 27 -20.72 18.70 9.59
C LEU A 27 -20.10 18.27 10.94
N LYS A 28 -19.98 19.24 11.85
CA LYS A 28 -19.32 19.07 13.15
C LYS A 28 -20.03 18.06 14.06
N THR A 29 -21.36 18.00 14.01
CA THR A 29 -22.15 17.16 14.93
C THR A 29 -22.54 15.81 14.32
N ARG A 30 -22.71 14.80 15.17
CA ARG A 30 -23.26 13.49 14.78
C ARG A 30 -24.64 13.60 14.13
N LYS A 31 -25.48 14.52 14.62
CA LYS A 31 -26.82 14.78 14.07
C LYS A 31 -26.75 15.29 12.64
N GLN A 32 -25.85 16.23 12.36
CA GLN A 32 -25.61 16.75 11.01
C GLN A 32 -25.09 15.67 10.07
N ARG A 33 -24.09 14.87 10.49
CA ARG A 33 -23.57 13.77 9.67
C ARG A 33 -24.63 12.71 9.36
N LYS A 34 -25.44 12.32 10.35
CA LYS A 34 -26.53 11.36 10.14
C LYS A 34 -27.60 11.92 9.20
N ALA A 35 -27.92 13.21 9.29
CA ALA A 35 -28.89 13.85 8.41
C ALA A 35 -28.44 13.86 6.93
N VAL A 36 -27.13 14.03 6.68
CA VAL A 36 -26.58 14.09 5.31
C VAL A 36 -26.22 12.71 4.76
N TYR A 37 -25.57 11.86 5.58
CA TYR A 37 -24.97 10.60 5.11
C TYR A 37 -25.69 9.34 5.59
N GLY A 38 -26.75 9.47 6.39
CA GLY A 38 -27.35 8.34 7.11
C GLY A 38 -27.86 7.19 6.23
N GLU A 39 -28.30 7.51 5.01
CA GLU A 39 -28.76 6.56 3.99
C GLU A 39 -27.66 6.22 2.96
N LEU A 40 -26.57 6.99 2.95
CA LEU A 40 -25.49 6.86 1.96
C LEU A 40 -24.36 5.95 2.44
N PHE A 41 -24.14 5.88 3.75
CA PHE A 41 -23.08 5.10 4.35
C PHE A 41 -23.60 4.27 5.52
N PRO A 42 -22.98 3.11 5.80
CA PRO A 42 -23.30 2.34 6.99
C PRO A 42 -23.15 3.17 8.27
N GLN A 43 -24.12 3.06 9.17
CA GLN A 43 -24.12 3.81 10.44
C GLN A 43 -22.87 3.54 11.29
N THR A 44 -22.24 2.37 11.15
CA THR A 44 -20.98 2.03 11.82
C THR A 44 -19.84 2.97 11.41
N MET A 45 -19.75 3.33 10.12
CA MET A 45 -18.70 4.22 9.59
C MET A 45 -18.87 5.68 10.02
N LEU A 46 -20.11 6.11 10.28
CA LEU A 46 -20.43 7.48 10.70
C LEU A 46 -20.25 7.70 12.21
N ASN A 47 -20.46 6.65 13.01
CA ASN A 47 -20.61 6.75 14.45
C ASN A 47 -19.37 6.33 15.24
N LYS A 48 -18.55 5.44 14.68
CA LYS A 48 -17.36 4.90 15.34
C LYS A 48 -16.12 5.53 14.74
N LYS A 49 -15.20 6.00 15.59
CA LYS A 49 -13.83 6.31 15.16
C LYS A 49 -13.02 5.01 15.08
N HIS A 50 -12.29 4.82 14.01
CA HIS A 50 -11.42 3.66 13.76
C HIS A 50 -9.95 4.07 13.86
N ASN A 51 -9.12 3.27 14.54
CA ASN A 51 -7.69 3.59 14.69
C ASN A 51 -6.90 3.42 13.39
N ALA A 52 -7.17 2.33 12.66
CA ALA A 52 -6.56 2.04 11.36
C ALA A 52 -7.59 1.31 10.50
N PRO A 53 -8.50 2.03 9.81
CA PRO A 53 -9.46 1.37 8.94
C PRO A 53 -8.76 0.81 7.70
N THR A 54 -8.89 -0.49 7.46
CA THR A 54 -8.40 -1.14 6.23
C THR A 54 -9.02 -0.51 4.99
N HIS A 55 -10.34 -0.36 5.00
CA HIS A 55 -11.15 0.19 3.92
C HIS A 55 -11.50 1.64 4.23
N MET A 56 -11.22 2.54 3.28
CA MET A 56 -11.60 3.95 3.37
C MET A 56 -12.42 4.34 2.14
N TYR A 57 -13.43 5.17 2.35
CA TYR A 57 -14.36 5.63 1.33
C TYR A 57 -14.35 7.14 1.26
N LEU A 58 -14.20 7.69 0.06
CA LEU A 58 -14.30 9.12 -0.15
C LEU A 58 -15.75 9.58 0.01
N ALA A 59 -15.97 10.57 0.87
CA ALA A 59 -17.30 11.08 1.20
C ALA A 59 -17.47 12.59 0.92
N ASN A 60 -16.41 13.25 0.46
CA ASN A 60 -16.38 14.69 0.18
C ASN A 60 -16.18 14.97 -1.33
N GLU A 61 -17.14 15.68 -1.93
CA GLU A 61 -17.13 16.01 -3.36
C GLU A 61 -16.01 16.99 -3.76
N GLU A 62 -15.69 17.97 -2.91
CA GLU A 62 -14.60 18.93 -3.17
C GLU A 62 -13.25 18.20 -3.24
N THR A 63 -13.03 17.22 -2.37
CA THR A 63 -11.84 16.36 -2.39
C THR A 63 -11.86 15.44 -3.62
N ALA A 64 -13.03 14.94 -4.04
CA ALA A 64 -13.15 14.19 -5.29
C ALA A 64 -12.73 15.03 -6.51
N ASN A 65 -13.16 16.30 -6.57
CA ASN A 65 -12.76 17.24 -7.63
C ASN A 65 -11.26 17.55 -7.59
N LEU A 66 -10.68 17.68 -6.39
CA LEU A 66 -9.24 17.89 -6.23
C LEU A 66 -8.45 16.68 -6.77
N ILE A 67 -8.82 15.46 -6.36
CA ILE A 67 -8.20 14.23 -6.86
C ILE A 67 -8.30 14.17 -8.39
N ASP A 68 -9.50 14.39 -8.92
CA ASP A 68 -9.77 14.35 -10.36
C ASP A 68 -8.89 15.34 -11.15
N LYS A 69 -8.75 16.57 -10.64
CA LYS A 69 -7.90 17.61 -11.22
C LYS A 69 -6.42 17.23 -11.17
N GLN A 70 -5.94 16.69 -10.05
CA GLN A 70 -4.54 16.32 -9.88
C GLN A 70 -4.15 15.12 -10.76
N LEU A 71 -5.08 14.19 -10.98
CA LEU A 71 -4.85 13.01 -11.80
C LEU A 71 -4.98 13.25 -13.31
N ASP A 72 -5.65 14.34 -13.73
CA ASP A 72 -5.92 14.63 -15.14
C ASP A 72 -4.66 14.58 -16.04
N ARG A 73 -3.55 15.18 -15.57
CA ARG A 73 -2.28 15.16 -16.32
C ARG A 73 -1.71 13.75 -16.49
N PHE A 74 -1.85 12.92 -15.47
CA PHE A 74 -1.28 11.57 -15.49
C PHE A 74 -2.15 10.63 -16.31
N PHE A 75 -3.47 10.76 -16.16
CA PHE A 75 -4.44 10.07 -17.00
C PHE A 75 -4.16 10.35 -18.48
N LYS A 76 -4.00 11.62 -18.90
CA LYS A 76 -3.70 11.96 -20.30
C LYS A 76 -2.43 11.33 -20.86
N GLN A 77 -1.46 11.00 -20.01
CA GLN A 77 -0.20 10.37 -20.39
C GLN A 77 -0.25 8.84 -20.34
N SER A 78 -1.23 8.28 -19.63
CA SER A 78 -1.35 6.84 -19.45
C SER A 78 -1.85 6.16 -20.74
N PRO A 79 -1.22 5.06 -21.17
CA PRO A 79 -1.68 4.27 -22.32
C PRO A 79 -2.88 3.36 -21.96
N CYS A 80 -3.29 3.31 -20.69
CA CYS A 80 -4.36 2.43 -20.22
C CYS A 80 -5.74 3.00 -20.56
N ASP A 81 -6.61 2.15 -21.12
CA ASP A 81 -8.04 2.45 -21.32
C ASP A 81 -8.96 1.72 -20.33
N THR A 82 -8.38 0.91 -19.43
CA THR A 82 -9.08 0.18 -18.38
C THR A 82 -8.65 0.67 -17.00
N ILE A 83 -9.64 1.00 -16.16
CA ILE A 83 -9.44 1.38 -14.77
C ILE A 83 -10.17 0.42 -13.82
N LEU A 84 -9.47 -0.03 -12.78
CA LEU A 84 -10.00 -0.77 -11.66
C LEU A 84 -10.13 0.18 -10.47
N GLU A 85 -11.35 0.48 -10.05
CA GLU A 85 -11.65 1.25 -8.84
C GLU A 85 -12.02 0.29 -7.69
N ILE A 86 -11.27 0.35 -6.59
CA ILE A 86 -11.49 -0.47 -5.41
C ILE A 86 -12.22 0.32 -4.31
N ASN A 87 -13.23 -0.31 -3.72
CA ASN A 87 -14.13 0.25 -2.71
C ASN A 87 -14.71 1.63 -3.11
N PRO A 88 -15.40 1.71 -4.27
CA PRO A 88 -15.96 2.96 -4.79
C PRO A 88 -17.03 3.59 -3.87
N GLY A 89 -17.66 2.81 -2.98
CA GLY A 89 -18.67 3.30 -2.05
C GLY A 89 -19.83 4.01 -2.75
N ILE A 90 -19.98 5.30 -2.48
CA ILE A 90 -21.07 6.12 -3.04
C ILE A 90 -20.80 6.63 -4.47
N CYS A 91 -19.71 6.20 -5.10
CA CYS A 91 -19.34 6.46 -6.50
C CYS A 91 -18.93 7.90 -6.82
N LEU A 92 -18.32 8.65 -5.88
CA LEU A 92 -17.90 10.04 -6.15
C LEU A 92 -16.88 10.12 -7.27
N LEU A 93 -15.88 9.22 -7.26
CA LEU A 93 -14.82 9.19 -8.26
C LEU A 93 -15.24 8.41 -9.50
N THR A 94 -15.97 7.31 -9.35
CA THR A 94 -16.62 6.60 -10.46
C THR A 94 -17.36 7.56 -11.40
N LYS A 95 -18.10 8.54 -10.86
CA LYS A 95 -18.79 9.57 -11.67
C LYS A 95 -17.82 10.42 -12.51
N LYS A 96 -16.67 10.79 -11.97
CA LYS A 96 -15.63 11.54 -12.72
C LYS A 96 -15.02 10.67 -13.81
N LEU A 97 -14.78 9.38 -13.53
CA LEU A 97 -14.28 8.41 -14.50
C LEU A 97 -15.27 8.21 -15.65
N LEU A 98 -16.57 8.17 -15.37
CA LEU A 98 -17.61 8.08 -16.39
C LEU A 98 -17.59 9.27 -17.36
N ASN A 99 -17.22 10.47 -16.91
CA ASN A 99 -17.11 11.64 -17.80
C ASN A 99 -15.90 11.57 -18.76
N ARG A 100 -15.02 10.58 -18.62
CA ARG A 100 -13.83 10.36 -19.47
C ARG A 100 -14.01 9.21 -20.46
N GLU A 101 -15.16 9.14 -21.13
CA GLU A 101 -15.50 8.05 -22.07
C GLU A 101 -14.51 7.87 -23.23
N LYS A 102 -13.91 8.96 -23.71
CA LYS A 102 -12.91 8.92 -24.78
C LYS A 102 -11.60 8.28 -24.34
N GLN A 103 -11.36 8.21 -23.03
CA GLN A 103 -10.11 7.74 -22.45
C GLN A 103 -10.28 6.36 -21.82
N PHE A 104 -11.31 6.16 -21.00
CA PHE A 104 -11.55 4.91 -20.30
C PHE A 104 -12.72 4.17 -20.93
N LYS A 105 -12.39 3.14 -21.70
CA LYS A 105 -13.37 2.24 -22.33
C LYS A 105 -13.94 1.24 -21.34
N LYS A 106 -13.19 0.87 -20.30
CA LYS A 106 -13.62 -0.08 -19.28
C LYS A 106 -13.31 0.43 -17.87
N ILE A 107 -14.31 0.33 -16.99
CA ILE A 107 -14.24 0.65 -15.57
C ILE A 107 -14.69 -0.62 -14.82
N VAL A 108 -13.78 -1.20 -14.05
CA VAL A 108 -14.08 -2.35 -13.18
C VAL A 108 -14.20 -1.83 -11.76
N LEU A 109 -15.32 -2.11 -11.11
CA LEU A 109 -15.64 -1.71 -9.76
C LEU A 109 -15.57 -2.94 -8.86
N ILE A 110 -14.72 -2.92 -7.84
CA ILE A 110 -14.66 -3.97 -6.83
C ILE A 110 -15.04 -3.41 -5.47
N GLU A 111 -16.09 -3.96 -4.86
CA GLU A 111 -16.57 -3.52 -3.55
C GLU A 111 -16.64 -4.67 -2.56
N SER A 112 -16.13 -4.42 -1.36
CA SER A 112 -16.15 -5.38 -0.26
C SER A 112 -17.45 -5.30 0.55
N THR A 113 -18.03 -4.12 0.68
CA THR A 113 -19.19 -3.87 1.56
C THR A 113 -20.52 -4.06 0.81
N THR A 114 -21.38 -4.93 1.35
CA THR A 114 -22.71 -5.23 0.77
C THR A 114 -23.63 -4.01 0.67
N HIS A 115 -23.47 -3.01 1.56
CA HIS A 115 -24.29 -1.80 1.60
C HIS A 115 -24.29 -1.00 0.28
N PHE A 116 -23.22 -1.09 -0.51
CA PHE A 116 -23.10 -0.34 -1.77
C PHE A 116 -23.48 -1.17 -3.01
N VAL A 117 -23.80 -2.46 -2.83
CA VAL A 117 -24.03 -3.41 -3.94
C VAL A 117 -25.12 -2.92 -4.89
N ASP A 118 -26.29 -2.54 -4.38
CA ASP A 118 -27.43 -2.13 -5.22
C ASP A 118 -27.08 -0.95 -6.14
N ARG A 119 -26.37 0.05 -5.59
CA ARG A 119 -25.91 1.22 -6.36
C ARG A 119 -24.89 0.83 -7.42
N LEU A 120 -23.94 -0.06 -7.10
CA LEU A 120 -22.90 -0.46 -8.04
C LEU A 120 -23.43 -1.39 -9.13
N GLN A 121 -24.40 -2.24 -8.80
CA GLN A 121 -25.17 -3.01 -9.77
C GLN A 121 -25.99 -2.11 -10.69
N GLU A 122 -26.61 -1.05 -10.17
CA GLU A 122 -27.29 -0.04 -11.00
C GLU A 122 -26.32 0.61 -11.99
N MET A 123 -25.10 0.96 -11.56
CA MET A 123 -24.07 1.52 -12.45
C MET A 123 -23.66 0.52 -13.54
N HIS A 124 -23.51 -0.75 -13.21
CA HIS A 124 -23.25 -1.82 -14.18
C HIS A 124 -24.42 -1.95 -15.18
N TYR A 125 -25.66 -1.93 -14.70
CA TYR A 125 -26.86 -2.03 -15.55
C TYR A 125 -27.01 -0.84 -16.50
N LEU A 126 -26.69 0.38 -16.06
CA LEU A 126 -26.78 1.60 -16.88
C LEU A 126 -25.67 1.69 -17.93
N TYR A 127 -24.51 1.09 -17.68
CA TYR A 127 -23.35 1.14 -18.56
C TYR A 127 -22.75 -0.26 -18.78
N PRO A 128 -23.50 -1.24 -19.32
CA PRO A 128 -23.13 -2.66 -19.28
C PRO A 128 -21.83 -2.99 -20.02
N ASP A 129 -21.53 -2.26 -21.10
CA ASP A 129 -20.31 -2.48 -21.90
C ASP A 129 -19.08 -1.83 -21.29
N ARG A 130 -19.28 -0.80 -20.46
CA ARG A 130 -18.21 0.05 -19.94
C ARG A 130 -17.92 -0.15 -18.47
N VAL A 131 -18.94 -0.39 -17.65
CA VAL A 131 -18.80 -0.61 -16.21
C VAL A 131 -19.03 -2.08 -15.92
N LYS A 132 -18.10 -2.72 -15.21
CA LYS A 132 -18.27 -4.07 -14.66
C LYS A 132 -18.21 -3.99 -13.14
N PHE A 133 -19.13 -4.65 -12.45
CA PHE A 133 -19.16 -4.68 -10.99
C PHE A 133 -18.86 -6.09 -10.48
N LYS A 134 -18.01 -6.18 -9.46
CA LYS A 134 -17.71 -7.42 -8.73
C LYS A 134 -17.72 -7.17 -7.23
N GLN A 135 -18.32 -8.10 -6.50
CA GLN A 135 -18.26 -8.08 -5.05
C GLN A 135 -17.04 -8.88 -4.57
N GLY A 136 -16.19 -8.27 -3.75
CA GLY A 136 -14.99 -8.92 -3.25
C GLY A 136 -14.09 -7.98 -2.45
N ASP A 137 -13.26 -8.54 -1.57
CA ASP A 137 -12.31 -7.77 -0.76
C ASP A 137 -10.92 -7.74 -1.41
N PHE A 138 -10.73 -6.81 -2.35
CA PHE A 138 -9.47 -6.66 -3.07
C PHE A 138 -8.28 -6.30 -2.16
N LEU A 139 -8.52 -5.53 -1.09
CA LEU A 139 -7.47 -5.14 -0.15
C LEU A 139 -6.95 -6.34 0.66
N ASN A 140 -7.80 -7.33 0.89
CA ASN A 140 -7.44 -8.58 1.55
C ASN A 140 -7.37 -9.76 0.55
N ILE A 141 -6.95 -9.51 -0.70
CA ILE A 141 -6.84 -10.54 -1.73
C ILE A 141 -5.95 -11.72 -1.32
N ARG A 142 -4.94 -11.51 -0.45
CA ARG A 142 -4.16 -12.61 0.16
C ARG A 142 -5.05 -13.62 0.88
N LYS A 143 -6.05 -13.16 1.62
CA LYS A 143 -7.03 -14.01 2.30
C LYS A 143 -7.84 -14.81 1.29
N LEU A 144 -8.24 -14.19 0.18
CA LEU A 144 -8.96 -14.87 -0.90
C LEU A 144 -8.08 -15.95 -1.56
N VAL A 145 -6.80 -15.65 -1.84
CA VAL A 145 -5.83 -16.63 -2.36
C VAL A 145 -5.65 -17.80 -1.39
N HIS A 146 -5.60 -17.54 -0.09
CA HIS A 146 -5.49 -18.58 0.93
C HIS A 146 -6.76 -19.45 0.97
N MET A 147 -7.95 -18.84 0.98
CA MET A 147 -9.22 -19.56 0.96
C MET A 147 -9.32 -20.47 -0.27
N ASP A 148 -9.02 -19.92 -1.46
CA ASP A 148 -9.05 -20.67 -2.71
C ASP A 148 -8.08 -21.87 -2.71
N LYS A 149 -6.94 -21.78 -2.02
CA LYS A 149 -6.03 -22.93 -1.85
C LYS A 149 -6.57 -23.99 -0.89
N MET A 150 -7.33 -23.60 0.14
CA MET A 150 -7.89 -24.54 1.12
C MET A 150 -9.09 -25.31 0.56
N ASP A 151 -9.91 -24.66 -0.27
CA ASP A 151 -11.16 -25.23 -0.77
C ASP A 151 -11.21 -25.41 -2.30
N ASN A 152 -10.07 -25.24 -2.99
CA ASN A 152 -9.97 -25.23 -4.46
C ASN A 152 -10.95 -24.23 -5.11
N GLY A 153 -11.18 -23.10 -4.45
CA GLY A 153 -12.08 -22.04 -4.91
C GLY A 153 -11.54 -21.24 -6.10
N SER A 154 -12.44 -20.48 -6.72
CA SER A 154 -12.20 -19.64 -7.90
C SER A 154 -12.30 -18.13 -7.61
N ARG A 155 -12.37 -17.72 -6.34
CA ARG A 155 -12.74 -16.34 -5.95
C ARG A 155 -11.80 -15.31 -6.55
N VAL A 156 -10.49 -15.54 -6.51
CA VAL A 156 -9.50 -14.61 -7.06
C VAL A 156 -9.57 -14.56 -8.58
N VAL A 157 -9.71 -15.71 -9.24
CA VAL A 157 -9.82 -15.79 -10.71
C VAL A 157 -11.06 -15.04 -11.18
N GLU A 158 -12.21 -15.26 -10.53
CA GLU A 158 -13.45 -14.57 -10.80
C GLU A 158 -13.35 -13.07 -10.53
N LEU A 159 -12.68 -12.67 -9.44
CA LEU A 159 -12.47 -11.25 -9.12
C LEU A 159 -11.67 -10.54 -10.22
N LEU A 160 -10.67 -11.22 -10.79
CA LEU A 160 -9.74 -10.63 -11.76
C LEU A 160 -10.13 -10.84 -13.23
N SER A 161 -11.15 -11.66 -13.54
CA SER A 161 -11.49 -12.10 -14.91
C SER A 161 -11.81 -11.00 -15.93
N ASP A 162 -12.10 -9.78 -15.47
CA ASP A 162 -12.42 -8.64 -16.33
C ASP A 162 -11.22 -7.74 -16.61
N LEU A 163 -10.06 -8.04 -16.03
CA LEU A 163 -8.86 -7.22 -16.12
C LEU A 163 -8.00 -7.65 -17.31
N PRO A 164 -7.36 -6.69 -18.00
CA PRO A 164 -6.50 -6.99 -19.12
C PRO A 164 -5.21 -7.69 -18.66
N CYS A 165 -4.76 -8.64 -19.48
CA CYS A 165 -3.46 -9.29 -19.31
C CYS A 165 -2.46 -8.72 -20.34
N LYS A 166 -1.25 -8.38 -19.90
CA LYS A 166 -0.11 -7.99 -20.74
C LYS A 166 1.19 -8.57 -20.18
N GLU A 167 2.17 -8.74 -21.05
CA GLU A 167 3.51 -9.14 -20.64
C GLU A 167 4.15 -8.07 -19.74
N TYR A 168 5.06 -8.48 -18.85
CA TYR A 168 5.64 -7.57 -17.86
C TYR A 168 6.40 -6.38 -18.50
N HIS A 169 7.10 -6.62 -19.61
CA HIS A 169 7.89 -5.62 -20.31
C HIS A 169 7.08 -4.67 -21.20
N ASP A 170 5.81 -4.98 -21.45
CA ASP A 170 4.90 -4.12 -22.18
C ASP A 170 4.51 -2.90 -21.35
N ASP A 171 3.77 -1.98 -21.97
CA ASP A 171 3.15 -0.87 -21.25
C ASP A 171 2.14 -1.37 -20.22
N THR A 172 1.81 -0.50 -19.26
CA THR A 172 0.92 -0.86 -18.14
C THR A 172 -0.41 -1.42 -18.64
N ASN A 173 -0.91 -2.46 -17.97
CA ASN A 173 -2.12 -3.18 -18.39
C ASN A 173 -3.39 -2.45 -17.96
N MET A 174 -3.39 -1.87 -16.77
CA MET A 174 -4.54 -1.15 -16.21
C MET A 174 -4.12 -0.04 -15.27
N ILE A 175 -5.05 0.86 -14.98
CA ILE A 175 -4.95 1.75 -13.82
C ILE A 175 -5.68 1.12 -12.63
N LEU A 176 -5.05 1.07 -11.46
CA LEU A 176 -5.69 0.74 -10.18
C LEU A 176 -5.88 2.03 -9.38
N PHE A 177 -7.09 2.28 -8.90
CA PHE A 177 -7.42 3.46 -8.12
C PHE A 177 -8.18 3.11 -6.85
N GLY A 178 -7.77 3.67 -5.70
CA GLY A 178 -8.56 3.58 -4.47
C GLY A 178 -7.82 3.99 -3.21
N ALA A 179 -8.54 3.97 -2.09
CA ALA A 179 -7.99 4.28 -0.78
C ALA A 179 -7.62 3.00 -0.01
N VAL A 180 -6.39 2.95 0.51
CA VAL A 180 -5.78 1.79 1.14
C VAL A 180 -5.29 2.17 2.53
N GLY A 181 -5.91 1.60 3.56
CA GLY A 181 -5.51 1.83 4.95
C GLY A 181 -4.76 0.67 5.59
N CYS A 182 -4.54 -0.44 4.89
CA CYS A 182 -3.79 -1.58 5.40
C CYS A 182 -2.40 -1.69 4.77
N TYR A 183 -1.40 -1.92 5.61
CA TYR A 183 -0.02 -2.14 5.18
C TYR A 183 0.16 -3.51 4.48
N GLN A 184 -0.68 -4.48 4.85
CA GLN A 184 -0.68 -5.85 4.36
C GLN A 184 -0.97 -5.91 2.86
N PHE A 185 -1.71 -4.94 2.30
CA PHE A 185 -1.89 -4.82 0.87
C PHE A 185 -0.54 -4.58 0.16
N PHE A 186 0.33 -3.73 0.70
CA PHE A 186 1.65 -3.47 0.12
C PHE A 186 2.59 -4.67 0.26
N LYS A 187 2.55 -5.40 1.39
CA LYS A 187 3.23 -6.70 1.50
C LYS A 187 2.77 -7.67 0.41
N HIS A 188 1.46 -7.69 0.12
CA HIS A 188 0.91 -8.48 -0.97
C HIS A 188 1.41 -8.01 -2.34
N LEU A 189 1.52 -6.71 -2.59
CA LEU A 189 2.11 -6.18 -3.84
C LEU A 189 3.55 -6.65 -4.05
N LEU A 190 4.38 -6.59 -2.99
CA LEU A 190 5.75 -7.12 -3.04
C LEU A 190 5.73 -8.60 -3.41
N ASN A 191 4.96 -9.41 -2.67
CA ASN A 191 4.90 -10.85 -2.89
C ASN A 191 4.36 -11.21 -4.28
N SER A 192 3.42 -10.42 -4.80
CA SER A 192 2.82 -10.61 -6.12
C SER A 192 3.88 -10.56 -7.23
N ILE A 193 4.84 -9.62 -7.13
CA ILE A 193 5.99 -9.56 -8.05
C ILE A 193 7.01 -10.64 -7.72
N MET A 194 7.46 -10.74 -6.45
CA MET A 194 8.57 -11.63 -6.07
C MET A 194 8.30 -13.12 -6.32
N PHE A 195 7.03 -13.52 -6.25
CA PHE A 195 6.62 -14.91 -6.42
C PHE A 195 5.79 -15.17 -7.68
N GLY A 196 5.51 -14.14 -8.49
CA GLY A 196 4.74 -14.26 -9.73
C GLY A 196 3.31 -14.74 -9.50
N ASN A 197 2.57 -14.11 -8.60
CA ASN A 197 1.20 -14.50 -8.27
C ASN A 197 0.24 -13.29 -8.21
N SER A 198 -1.07 -13.54 -8.13
CA SER A 198 -2.11 -12.51 -7.98
C SER A 198 -2.17 -11.50 -9.15
N PHE A 199 -2.72 -10.30 -8.93
CA PHE A 199 -3.13 -9.40 -10.00
C PHE A 199 -1.98 -8.73 -10.75
N LEU A 200 -0.78 -8.60 -10.16
CA LEU A 200 0.39 -8.09 -10.90
C LEU A 200 1.00 -9.15 -11.82
N ASN A 201 0.54 -10.41 -11.74
CA ASN A 201 0.86 -11.43 -12.75
C ASN A 201 0.09 -11.22 -14.07
N LEU A 202 -0.94 -10.35 -14.07
CA LEU A 202 -1.63 -9.94 -15.30
C LEU A 202 -0.87 -8.83 -16.05
N GLY A 203 0.24 -8.34 -15.51
CA GLY A 203 1.01 -7.22 -16.05
C GLY A 203 1.16 -6.08 -15.06
N ARG A 204 1.88 -5.04 -15.48
CA ARG A 204 2.22 -3.91 -14.62
C ARG A 204 1.03 -2.95 -14.49
N ALA A 205 0.44 -2.89 -13.29
CA ALA A 205 -0.62 -1.94 -12.99
C ALA A 205 -0.04 -0.55 -12.63
N GLU A 206 -0.60 0.51 -13.21
CA GLU A 206 -0.35 1.87 -12.78
C GLU A 206 -1.30 2.23 -11.63
N MET A 207 -0.77 2.40 -10.42
CA MET A 207 -1.61 2.51 -9.22
C MET A 207 -1.64 3.94 -8.69
N TYR A 208 -2.85 4.49 -8.51
CA TYR A 208 -3.11 5.76 -7.84
C TYR A 208 -3.79 5.49 -6.51
N LEU A 209 -2.99 5.47 -5.45
CA LEU A 209 -3.43 5.03 -4.13
C LEU A 209 -3.46 6.18 -3.15
N ILE A 210 -4.53 6.23 -2.37
CA ILE A 210 -4.69 7.14 -1.25
C ILE A 210 -4.39 6.38 0.03
N MET A 211 -3.42 6.81 0.82
CA MET A 211 -3.03 6.08 2.03
C MET A 211 -2.61 6.99 3.20
N PRO A 212 -2.65 6.49 4.44
CA PRO A 212 -2.11 7.18 5.59
C PRO A 212 -0.59 7.47 5.48
N PRO A 213 -0.11 8.61 6.00
CA PRO A 213 1.31 8.97 6.00
C PRO A 213 2.24 7.87 6.54
N PRO A 214 1.94 7.18 7.67
CA PRO A 214 2.84 6.15 8.19
C PRO A 214 3.13 5.01 7.20
N ILE A 215 2.14 4.62 6.40
CA ILE A 215 2.30 3.56 5.40
C ILE A 215 3.23 4.02 4.29
N TYR A 216 2.95 5.20 3.71
CA TYR A 216 3.78 5.75 2.64
C TYR A 216 5.23 5.96 3.09
N LEU A 217 5.41 6.60 4.25
CA LEU A 217 6.74 6.89 4.79
C LEU A 217 7.52 5.61 5.10
N HIS A 218 6.87 4.56 5.61
CA HIS A 218 7.55 3.28 5.81
C HIS A 218 8.04 2.68 4.47
N LEU A 219 7.24 2.76 3.41
CA LEU A 219 7.59 2.21 2.10
C LEU A 219 8.71 3.00 1.42
N THR A 220 8.72 4.32 1.55
CA THR A 220 9.62 5.21 0.79
C THR A 220 10.83 5.70 1.57
N CYS A 221 10.87 5.57 2.90
CA CYS A 221 11.97 6.08 3.72
C CYS A 221 13.35 5.53 3.32
N ASN A 222 14.38 6.22 3.77
CA ASN A 222 15.78 5.81 3.63
C ASN A 222 16.44 5.63 5.01
N LYS A 223 17.75 5.42 5.01
CA LYS A 223 18.53 5.25 6.24
C LYS A 223 18.47 6.44 7.21
N ASP A 224 18.21 7.66 6.72
CA ASP A 224 18.26 8.89 7.53
C ASP A 224 17.11 8.96 8.55
N VAL A 225 16.02 8.24 8.31
CA VAL A 225 14.87 8.15 9.22
C VAL A 225 15.17 7.27 10.45
N GLY A 226 16.32 6.58 10.45
CA GLY A 226 16.80 5.76 11.55
C GLY A 226 16.32 4.32 11.49
N TYR A 227 16.97 3.44 12.28
CA TYR A 227 17.01 1.99 12.07
C TYR A 227 15.67 1.23 12.29
N LEU A 228 14.66 1.89 12.86
CA LEU A 228 13.37 1.26 13.16
C LEU A 228 12.43 1.17 11.94
N LEU A 229 12.47 2.15 11.04
CA LEU A 229 11.48 2.27 9.96
C LEU A 229 11.92 1.78 8.59
N TYR A 230 13.09 2.21 8.12
CA TYR A 230 13.66 1.64 6.90
C TYR A 230 13.87 0.13 7.13
N ARG A 231 13.22 -0.74 6.38
CA ARG A 231 13.28 -2.21 6.62
C ARG A 231 13.41 -2.93 5.28
N SER A 232 13.46 -4.27 5.34
CA SER A 232 13.46 -5.10 4.13
C SER A 232 12.32 -4.72 3.20
N THR A 233 11.12 -4.42 3.74
CA THR A 233 9.99 -3.95 2.95
C THR A 233 10.27 -2.62 2.26
N SER A 234 10.83 -1.62 2.93
CA SER A 234 11.17 -0.33 2.31
C SER A 234 12.18 -0.51 1.17
N ILE A 235 13.18 -1.37 1.39
CA ILE A 235 14.22 -1.69 0.39
C ILE A 235 13.59 -2.37 -0.83
N LEU A 236 12.86 -3.46 -0.61
CA LEU A 236 12.21 -4.22 -1.68
C LEU A 236 11.18 -3.36 -2.42
N PHE A 237 10.38 -2.57 -1.71
CA PHE A 237 9.42 -1.67 -2.34
C PHE A 237 10.09 -0.71 -3.33
N GLN A 238 11.20 -0.08 -2.93
CA GLN A 238 11.91 0.87 -3.79
C GLN A 238 12.68 0.19 -4.94
N ILE A 239 13.09 -1.08 -4.76
CA ILE A 239 13.63 -1.90 -5.85
C ILE A 239 12.52 -2.23 -6.86
N LEU A 240 11.35 -2.66 -6.40
CA LEU A 240 10.31 -3.19 -7.28
C LEU A 240 9.43 -2.12 -7.94
N PHE A 241 9.26 -0.97 -7.28
CA PHE A 241 8.32 0.06 -7.70
C PHE A 241 8.99 1.40 -7.93
N GLU A 242 8.55 2.09 -8.99
CA GLU A 242 8.63 3.55 -9.04
C GLU A 242 7.48 4.13 -8.22
N TYR A 243 7.75 5.22 -7.48
CA TYR A 243 6.75 5.86 -6.63
C TYR A 243 6.84 7.37 -6.71
N ARG A 244 5.71 8.05 -6.57
CA ARG A 244 5.63 9.51 -6.63
C ARG A 244 4.55 10.04 -5.69
N PHE A 245 4.89 11.05 -4.91
CA PHE A 245 3.90 11.80 -4.16
C PHE A 245 3.17 12.79 -5.08
N ILE A 246 1.84 12.89 -4.95
CA ILE A 246 1.03 13.78 -5.80
C ILE A 246 0.45 14.93 -4.99
N GLU A 247 -0.32 14.63 -3.94
CA GLU A 247 -1.11 15.65 -3.24
C GLU A 247 -1.44 15.24 -1.80
N TYR A 248 -1.58 16.24 -0.93
CA TYR A 248 -2.13 16.11 0.40
C TYR A 248 -3.67 16.20 0.36
N LEU A 249 -4.33 15.21 0.93
CA LEU A 249 -5.79 15.15 1.00
C LEU A 249 -6.27 15.28 2.45
N PRO A 250 -7.36 16.02 2.73
CA PRO A 250 -7.91 16.08 4.09
C PRO A 250 -8.37 14.69 4.55
N ARG A 251 -7.91 14.25 5.72
CA ARG A 251 -8.27 12.93 6.27
C ARG A 251 -9.75 12.82 6.63
N ASP A 252 -10.37 13.92 7.01
CA ASP A 252 -11.81 14.00 7.36
C ASP A 252 -12.75 13.93 6.15
N SER A 253 -12.21 13.99 4.93
CA SER A 253 -12.95 13.71 3.69
C SER A 253 -13.24 12.23 3.46
N PHE A 254 -12.71 11.35 4.30
CA PHE A 254 -12.83 9.89 4.17
C PHE A 254 -13.57 9.27 5.35
N LEU A 255 -14.29 8.18 5.07
CA LEU A 255 -14.98 7.35 6.05
C LEU A 255 -14.39 5.92 6.07
N PRO A 256 -14.41 5.21 7.20
CA PRO A 256 -14.93 5.65 8.50
C PRO A 256 -14.07 6.76 9.11
N LEU A 257 -14.66 7.54 10.02
CA LEU A 257 -13.91 8.54 10.76
C LEU A 257 -12.74 7.87 11.47
N GLN A 258 -11.57 8.47 11.39
CA GLN A 258 -10.38 7.90 11.99
C GLN A 258 -10.14 8.54 13.36
N SER A 259 -9.63 7.77 14.31
CA SER A 259 -9.15 8.35 15.56
C SER A 259 -7.85 9.12 15.30
N GLU A 260 -7.62 10.12 16.15
CA GLU A 260 -6.30 10.71 16.25
C GLU A 260 -5.32 9.61 16.63
N TYR A 261 -4.11 9.67 16.06
CA TYR A 261 -3.06 8.75 16.44
C TYR A 261 -2.74 8.99 17.92
N PHE A 262 -3.13 8.06 18.79
CA PHE A 262 -2.79 8.14 20.22
C PHE A 262 -1.35 7.70 20.41
N PHE A 263 -0.54 8.54 21.04
CA PHE A 263 0.89 8.27 21.23
C PHE A 263 1.24 8.07 22.69
N ASN A 264 1.93 6.96 22.99
CA ASN A 264 2.72 6.87 24.20
C ASN A 264 3.90 7.86 24.12
N LYS A 265 4.13 8.66 25.17
CA LYS A 265 5.22 9.66 25.20
C LYS A 265 6.62 9.04 25.02
N ARG A 266 6.76 7.72 25.17
CA ARG A 266 8.03 6.98 25.08
C ARG A 266 8.30 6.34 23.71
N SER A 267 7.35 6.35 22.77
CA SER A 267 7.54 5.68 21.47
C SER A 267 8.53 6.44 20.58
N LYS A 268 9.58 5.75 20.11
CA LYS A 268 10.55 6.27 19.14
C LYS A 268 9.92 6.56 17.76
N LEU A 269 8.75 5.98 17.49
CA LEU A 269 8.01 6.14 16.24
C LEU A 269 7.05 7.34 16.24
N LYS A 270 6.87 7.98 17.40
CA LYS A 270 5.98 9.15 17.56
C LYS A 270 6.24 10.21 16.49
N LYS A 271 7.50 10.48 16.15
CA LYS A 271 7.87 11.49 15.16
C LYS A 271 7.20 11.23 13.82
N ILE A 272 7.31 10.01 13.29
CA ILE A 272 6.73 9.62 11.99
C ILE A 272 5.21 9.52 12.05
N LEU A 273 4.67 8.93 13.11
CA LEU A 273 3.22 8.77 13.25
C LEU A 273 2.50 10.12 13.45
N SER A 274 3.21 11.17 13.87
CA SER A 274 2.70 12.53 13.98
C SER A 274 2.83 13.37 12.69
N VAL A 275 3.59 12.90 11.70
CA VAL A 275 3.73 13.62 10.41
C VAL A 275 2.37 13.64 9.73
N ASP A 276 1.89 14.84 9.44
CA ASP A 276 0.68 15.07 8.65
C ASP A 276 -0.55 14.26 9.14
N ALA A 277 -0.74 14.18 10.46
CA ALA A 277 -1.75 13.34 11.11
C ALA A 277 -3.21 13.61 10.68
N ASP A 278 -3.48 14.81 10.15
CA ASP A 278 -4.76 15.28 9.63
C ASP A 278 -4.91 15.08 8.11
N LYS A 279 -3.93 14.47 7.46
CA LYS A 279 -3.89 14.29 6.00
C LYS A 279 -3.80 12.81 5.61
N LEU A 280 -4.12 12.57 4.34
CA LEU A 280 -3.81 11.36 3.59
C LEU A 280 -2.98 11.74 2.37
N TYR A 281 -2.20 10.81 1.83
CA TYR A 281 -1.37 11.04 0.66
C TYR A 281 -1.98 10.41 -0.57
N LEU A 282 -2.19 11.21 -1.62
CA LEU A 282 -2.40 10.71 -2.97
C LEU A 282 -1.04 10.42 -3.61
N THR A 283 -0.86 9.19 -4.09
CA THR A 283 0.42 8.72 -4.59
C THR A 283 0.25 7.96 -5.90
N ARG A 284 1.32 7.91 -6.70
CA ARG A 284 1.43 7.03 -7.87
C ARG A 284 2.48 5.97 -7.58
N ILE A 285 2.17 4.72 -7.87
CA ILE A 285 3.06 3.56 -7.67
C ILE A 285 2.94 2.66 -8.90
N VAL A 286 4.06 2.27 -9.51
CA VAL A 286 4.06 1.39 -10.69
C VAL A 286 5.21 0.39 -10.59
N PRO A 287 5.02 -0.89 -10.93
CA PRO A 287 6.12 -1.83 -11.07
C PRO A 287 7.14 -1.33 -12.09
N ARG A 288 8.44 -1.40 -11.76
CA ARG A 288 9.51 -0.92 -12.63
C ARG A 288 9.62 -1.80 -13.87
N ARG A 289 9.61 -1.17 -15.05
CA ARG A 289 9.72 -1.84 -16.35
C ARG A 289 11.06 -2.57 -16.51
N ASN A 290 12.16 -1.98 -16.05
CA ASN A 290 13.52 -2.52 -16.17
C ASN A 290 13.91 -3.48 -15.03
N LEU A 291 12.96 -3.93 -14.20
CA LEU A 291 13.26 -4.82 -13.07
C LEU A 291 13.97 -6.10 -13.54
N HIS A 292 13.45 -6.78 -14.58
CA HIS A 292 14.00 -8.05 -15.03
C HIS A 292 15.32 -7.94 -15.80
N GLU A 293 15.69 -6.73 -16.25
CA GLU A 293 17.03 -6.44 -16.77
C GLU A 293 18.07 -6.43 -15.65
N LEU A 294 17.63 -6.15 -14.42
CA LEU A 294 18.50 -6.01 -13.25
C LEU A 294 18.48 -7.23 -12.33
N CYS A 295 17.37 -7.96 -12.29
CA CYS A 295 17.20 -9.22 -11.57
C CYS A 295 16.20 -10.09 -12.32
N SER A 296 16.64 -11.22 -12.89
CA SER A 296 15.76 -12.08 -13.67
C SER A 296 14.62 -12.66 -12.80
N PRO A 297 13.50 -13.10 -13.41
CA PRO A 297 12.36 -13.65 -12.68
C PRO A 297 12.73 -14.83 -11.76
N GLU A 298 13.67 -15.67 -12.17
CA GLU A 298 14.15 -16.84 -11.40
C GLU A 298 14.86 -16.42 -10.12
N ASP A 299 15.50 -15.25 -10.15
CA ASP A 299 16.33 -14.73 -9.08
C ASP A 299 15.57 -13.85 -8.08
N LEU A 300 14.34 -13.47 -8.40
CA LEU A 300 13.52 -12.65 -7.51
C LEU A 300 13.36 -13.32 -6.13
N ARG A 301 13.08 -14.62 -6.07
CA ARG A 301 12.94 -15.33 -4.78
C ARG A 301 14.23 -15.28 -3.95
N ALA A 302 15.38 -15.42 -4.61
CA ALA A 302 16.68 -15.29 -3.96
C ALA A 302 16.94 -13.84 -3.50
N LEU A 303 16.56 -12.83 -4.28
CA LEU A 303 16.64 -11.42 -3.86
C LEU A 303 15.78 -11.14 -2.63
N TRP A 304 14.52 -11.60 -2.64
CA TRP A 304 13.62 -11.46 -1.49
C TRP A 304 14.24 -12.05 -0.23
N TYR A 305 14.74 -13.28 -0.32
CA TYR A 305 15.35 -13.97 0.81
C TYR A 305 16.64 -13.28 1.26
N PHE A 306 17.51 -12.89 0.32
CA PHE A 306 18.73 -12.16 0.61
C PHE A 306 18.46 -10.87 1.39
N VAL A 307 17.49 -10.06 0.95
CA VAL A 307 17.16 -8.80 1.62
C VAL A 307 16.48 -9.06 2.97
N THR A 308 15.49 -9.95 3.02
CA THR A 308 14.74 -10.19 4.26
C THR A 308 15.62 -10.77 5.36
N GLN A 309 16.45 -11.78 5.07
CA GLN A 309 17.31 -12.41 6.07
C GLN A 309 18.40 -11.47 6.59
N ASN A 310 19.06 -10.73 5.70
CA ASN A 310 20.11 -9.81 6.11
C ASN A 310 19.55 -8.59 6.85
N CYS A 311 18.31 -8.18 6.55
CA CYS A 311 17.66 -7.04 7.18
C CYS A 311 16.68 -7.41 8.29
N ILE A 312 16.69 -8.65 8.83
CA ILE A 312 15.98 -8.98 10.10
C ILE A 312 16.37 -7.94 11.14
N SER A 313 17.68 -7.77 11.34
CA SER A 313 18.24 -6.60 11.99
C SER A 313 19.01 -5.78 10.97
N ARG A 314 18.67 -4.50 10.84
CA ARG A 314 19.46 -3.59 10.00
C ARG A 314 20.87 -3.33 10.51
N ARG A 315 21.14 -3.64 11.77
CA ARG A 315 22.47 -3.55 12.37
C ARG A 315 23.35 -4.77 12.07
N ASN A 316 22.82 -5.73 11.33
CA ASN A 316 23.60 -6.84 10.84
C ASN A 316 24.73 -6.30 9.97
N ARG A 317 25.96 -6.64 10.36
CA ARG A 317 27.15 -6.27 9.59
C ARG A 317 27.20 -7.09 8.31
N ILE A 318 27.56 -6.44 7.20
CA ILE A 318 27.54 -7.07 5.88
C ILE A 318 28.49 -8.27 5.83
N ILE A 319 29.78 -8.04 6.10
CA ILE A 319 30.81 -9.07 5.96
C ILE A 319 30.52 -10.31 6.82
N PRO A 320 30.31 -10.20 8.14
CA PRO A 320 30.07 -11.38 8.98
C PRO A 320 28.83 -12.18 8.60
N ASN A 321 27.79 -11.54 8.06
CA ASN A 321 26.58 -12.26 7.67
C ASN A 321 26.74 -12.96 6.31
N LEU A 322 27.43 -12.33 5.36
CA LEU A 322 27.71 -12.98 4.07
C LEU A 322 28.70 -14.14 4.22
N GLU A 323 29.65 -14.07 5.16
CA GLU A 323 30.59 -15.16 5.42
C GLU A 323 29.94 -16.42 6.02
N LYS A 324 28.76 -16.29 6.65
CA LYS A 324 27.96 -17.46 7.07
C LYS A 324 27.49 -18.29 5.88
N TRP A 325 27.33 -17.65 4.72
CA TRP A 325 26.87 -18.29 3.50
C TRP A 325 28.03 -18.69 2.58
N ILE A 326 28.99 -17.79 2.42
CA ILE A 326 30.19 -17.99 1.59
C ILE A 326 31.43 -17.60 2.41
N PRO A 327 32.10 -18.56 3.06
CA PRO A 327 33.28 -18.30 3.87
C PRO A 327 34.39 -17.58 3.11
N GLY A 328 35.05 -16.61 3.76
CA GLY A 328 36.16 -15.85 3.19
C GLY A 328 35.77 -14.81 2.13
N CYS A 329 34.48 -14.61 1.85
CA CYS A 329 34.03 -13.61 0.89
C CYS A 329 34.29 -12.16 1.33
N GLY A 330 34.50 -11.91 2.63
CA GLY A 330 34.70 -10.57 3.19
C GLY A 330 35.88 -9.82 2.58
N ALA A 331 36.98 -10.53 2.30
CA ALA A 331 38.15 -9.94 1.66
C ALA A 331 37.83 -9.31 0.29
N ARG A 332 36.88 -9.88 -0.47
CA ARG A 332 36.43 -9.37 -1.79
C ARG A 332 35.61 -8.07 -1.68
N LEU A 333 35.08 -7.78 -0.50
CA LEU A 333 34.30 -6.58 -0.22
C LEU A 333 35.18 -5.45 0.32
N LEU A 334 36.20 -5.77 1.14
CA LEU A 334 37.15 -4.80 1.70
C LEU A 334 38.02 -4.13 0.63
N VAL A 335 38.35 -4.85 -0.44
CA VAL A 335 39.22 -4.35 -1.53
C VAL A 335 38.45 -3.44 -2.51
N ASN A 336 37.14 -3.27 -2.34
CA ASN A 336 36.31 -2.52 -3.28
C ASN A 336 36.36 -1.00 -3.03
N ASN A 337 37.14 -0.29 -3.83
CA ASN A 337 37.29 1.17 -3.81
C ASN A 337 36.38 1.91 -4.82
N GLY A 338 35.25 1.30 -5.19
CA GLY A 338 34.29 1.91 -6.11
C GLY A 338 33.80 3.27 -5.61
N LYS A 339 33.76 4.26 -6.50
CA LYS A 339 33.10 5.55 -6.20
C LYS A 339 31.59 5.30 -6.15
N SER A 340 30.98 5.43 -4.97
CA SER A 340 29.53 5.36 -4.84
C SER A 340 28.92 6.57 -5.54
N GLU A 341 28.43 6.38 -6.75
CA GLU A 341 27.56 7.36 -7.40
C GLU A 341 26.16 7.26 -6.82
N GLN A 342 25.53 8.41 -6.60
CA GLN A 342 24.13 8.46 -6.19
C GLN A 342 23.27 8.41 -7.44
N PRO A 343 22.29 7.51 -7.51
CA PRO A 343 21.42 7.42 -8.67
C PRO A 343 20.65 8.73 -8.85
N PRO A 344 20.43 9.17 -10.10
CA PRO A 344 19.64 10.35 -10.38
C PRO A 344 18.19 10.13 -9.93
N GLN A 345 17.47 11.24 -9.75
CA GLN A 345 16.03 11.20 -9.52
C GLN A 345 15.33 10.63 -10.76
N PHE A 346 14.33 9.79 -10.53
CA PHE A 346 13.53 9.19 -11.60
C PHE A 346 12.60 10.22 -12.24
N TYR A 347 11.88 11.00 -11.43
CA TYR A 347 11.01 12.08 -11.89
C TYR A 347 11.73 13.42 -11.84
N THR A 348 12.29 13.87 -12.96
CA THR A 348 13.04 15.13 -13.03
C THR A 348 12.17 16.38 -12.80
N ASP A 349 10.84 16.25 -12.92
CA ASP A 349 9.86 17.31 -12.73
C ASP A 349 9.34 17.42 -11.27
N GLU A 350 9.77 16.52 -10.37
CA GLU A 350 9.29 16.49 -8.99
C GLU A 350 10.07 17.45 -8.09
N GLN A 351 9.36 18.39 -7.48
CA GLN A 351 9.90 19.41 -6.60
C GLN A 351 10.12 18.85 -5.19
N LEU A 352 11.37 18.76 -4.75
CA LEU A 352 11.73 18.18 -3.45
C LEU A 352 11.11 18.92 -2.26
N SER A 353 10.88 20.23 -2.37
CA SER A 353 10.23 21.04 -1.33
C SER A 353 8.76 20.70 -1.09
N LYS A 354 8.13 19.96 -2.01
CA LYS A 354 6.72 19.53 -1.89
C LYS A 354 6.59 18.11 -1.34
N LEU A 355 7.70 17.39 -1.19
CA LEU A 355 7.68 16.02 -0.68
C LEU A 355 7.35 16.00 0.82
N PRO A 356 6.66 14.95 1.30
CA PRO A 356 6.49 14.71 2.72
C PRO A 356 7.83 14.65 3.48
N GLU A 357 7.81 15.08 4.74
CA GLU A 357 8.95 14.92 5.63
C GLU A 357 9.39 13.45 5.67
N PHE A 358 10.70 13.19 5.62
CA PHE A 358 11.30 11.85 5.59
C PHE A 358 11.06 11.00 4.32
N SER A 359 10.34 11.53 3.32
CA SER A 359 10.21 10.85 2.04
C SER A 359 11.26 11.34 1.04
N PRO A 360 12.26 10.51 0.68
CA PRO A 360 13.14 10.83 -0.44
C PRO A 360 12.38 10.77 -1.78
N PRO A 361 12.91 11.40 -2.84
CA PRO A 361 12.39 11.23 -4.19
C PRO A 361 12.73 9.83 -4.72
N CYS A 362 11.88 9.28 -5.58
CA CYS A 362 12.16 8.02 -6.25
C CYS A 362 13.42 8.13 -7.12
N LYS A 363 14.30 7.14 -7.02
CA LYS A 363 15.56 7.07 -7.76
C LYS A 363 15.46 6.14 -8.97
N VAL A 364 16.31 6.38 -9.96
CA VAL A 364 16.52 5.44 -11.06
C VAL A 364 17.11 4.16 -10.50
N LEU A 365 16.50 3.03 -10.83
CA LEU A 365 16.99 1.71 -10.43
C LEU A 365 18.20 1.37 -11.31
N SER A 366 19.32 1.11 -10.66
CA SER A 366 20.59 0.81 -11.32
C SER A 366 21.38 -0.20 -10.49
N ALA A 367 22.07 -1.11 -11.19
CA ALA A 367 23.08 -1.96 -10.58
C ALA A 367 24.51 -1.40 -10.78
N ALA A 368 24.65 -0.29 -11.51
CA ALA A 368 25.93 0.37 -11.76
C ALA A 368 26.40 1.22 -10.58
N ASP A 369 25.57 1.38 -9.55
CA ASP A 369 25.96 2.06 -8.31
C ASP A 369 27.09 1.24 -7.67
N ALA A 370 28.32 1.70 -7.83
CA ALA A 370 29.45 1.05 -7.21
C ALA A 370 29.18 0.99 -5.69
N LEU A 371 29.26 -0.22 -5.13
CA LEU A 371 29.07 -0.43 -3.70
C LEU A 371 29.91 0.60 -2.93
N PRO A 372 29.37 1.19 -1.85
CA PRO A 372 30.18 2.06 -1.01
C PRO A 372 31.39 1.27 -0.51
N PRO A 373 32.48 1.93 -0.08
CA PRO A 373 33.57 1.24 0.59
C PRO A 373 33.03 0.44 1.79
N ILE A 374 32.93 -0.89 1.64
CA ILE A 374 32.43 -1.78 2.68
C ILE A 374 33.61 -2.10 3.59
N ASN A 375 33.43 -1.84 4.88
CA ASN A 375 34.38 -2.22 5.92
C ASN A 375 33.71 -3.17 6.93
N ILE A 376 34.48 -3.62 7.92
CA ILE A 376 34.02 -4.57 8.95
C ILE A 376 32.88 -4.05 9.83
N TYR A 377 32.61 -2.73 9.81
CA TYR A 377 31.54 -2.09 10.56
C TYR A 377 30.33 -1.73 9.71
N THR A 378 30.39 -1.85 8.39
CA THR A 378 29.26 -1.51 7.52
C THR A 378 28.08 -2.44 7.78
N GLU A 379 26.91 -1.85 8.03
CA GLU A 379 25.67 -2.56 8.33
C GLU A 379 24.75 -2.59 7.09
N PHE A 380 23.86 -3.57 7.00
CA PHE A 380 22.88 -3.62 5.90
C PHE A 380 21.96 -2.39 5.88
N GLY A 381 21.70 -1.79 7.04
CA GLY A 381 20.92 -0.56 7.14
C GLY A 381 21.59 0.68 6.56
N ASP A 382 22.89 0.63 6.26
CA ASP A 382 23.63 1.72 5.62
C ASP A 382 23.44 1.77 4.10
N LEU A 383 23.03 0.64 3.51
CA LEU A 383 22.86 0.49 2.07
C LEU A 383 21.53 1.09 1.63
N ASN A 384 21.54 1.79 0.51
CA ASN A 384 20.33 2.18 -0.20
C ASN A 384 19.80 1.01 -1.08
N PRO A 385 18.61 1.13 -1.69
CA PRO A 385 18.02 0.05 -2.50
C PRO A 385 18.90 -0.42 -3.68
N ASN A 386 19.55 0.49 -4.40
CA ASN A 386 20.46 0.13 -5.50
C ASN A 386 21.73 -0.57 -5.01
N GLN A 387 22.31 -0.10 -3.91
CA GLN A 387 23.49 -0.71 -3.29
C GLN A 387 23.17 -2.11 -2.78
N MET A 388 21.98 -2.33 -2.22
CA MET A 388 21.51 -3.67 -1.85
C MET A 388 21.39 -4.58 -3.08
N LEU A 389 20.79 -4.08 -4.16
CA LEU A 389 20.66 -4.83 -5.42
C LEU A 389 22.03 -5.17 -6.03
N ALA A 390 22.96 -4.21 -6.04
CA ALA A 390 24.33 -4.41 -6.51
C ALA A 390 25.09 -5.44 -5.65
N LEU A 391 24.90 -5.41 -4.33
CA LEU A 391 25.50 -6.38 -3.41
C LEU A 391 24.96 -7.78 -3.67
N PHE A 392 23.64 -7.95 -3.83
CA PHE A 392 23.02 -9.21 -4.18
C PHE A 392 23.53 -9.75 -5.53
N ARG A 393 23.62 -8.90 -6.55
CA ARG A 393 24.18 -9.30 -7.85
C ARG A 393 25.62 -9.76 -7.71
N LYS A 394 26.46 -9.02 -6.98
CA LYS A 394 27.86 -9.41 -6.73
C LYS A 394 27.95 -10.74 -5.97
N PHE A 395 27.14 -10.92 -4.93
CA PHE A 395 27.04 -12.16 -4.15
C PHE A 395 26.78 -13.38 -5.05
N ARG A 396 25.90 -13.24 -6.03
CA ARG A 396 25.56 -14.31 -6.98
C ARG A 396 26.64 -14.63 -8.00
N THR A 397 27.54 -13.69 -8.28
CA THR A 397 28.66 -13.94 -9.22
C THR A 397 29.80 -14.74 -8.59
N TRP A 398 29.78 -14.94 -7.27
CA TRP A 398 30.82 -15.71 -6.60
C TRP A 398 30.71 -17.19 -6.95
N PRO A 399 31.83 -17.86 -7.26
CA PRO A 399 31.83 -19.25 -7.73
C PRO A 399 31.19 -20.20 -6.71
N GLU A 400 31.32 -19.89 -5.42
CA GLU A 400 30.77 -20.67 -4.32
C GLU A 400 29.25 -20.54 -4.17
N TYR A 401 28.59 -19.58 -4.84
CA TYR A 401 27.16 -19.31 -4.66
C TYR A 401 26.29 -20.55 -4.90
N LYS A 402 26.59 -21.33 -5.93
CA LYS A 402 25.83 -22.53 -6.31
C LYS A 402 25.88 -23.65 -5.25
N GLU A 403 26.92 -23.66 -4.43
CA GLU A 403 27.15 -24.67 -3.38
C GLU A 403 26.99 -24.08 -1.98
N SER A 404 26.58 -22.81 -1.89
CA SER A 404 26.49 -22.08 -0.63
C SER A 404 25.30 -22.54 0.23
N SER A 405 25.45 -22.40 1.55
CA SER A 405 24.37 -22.69 2.51
C SER A 405 23.17 -21.74 2.35
N PHE A 406 23.35 -20.62 1.65
CA PHE A 406 22.28 -19.70 1.30
C PHE A 406 21.17 -20.37 0.49
N LEU A 407 21.51 -21.15 -0.54
CA LEU A 407 20.51 -21.80 -1.40
C LEU A 407 19.73 -22.88 -0.64
N ALA A 408 20.43 -23.68 0.18
CA ALA A 408 19.78 -24.66 1.05
C ALA A 408 18.82 -24.00 2.05
N SER A 409 19.21 -22.85 2.62
CA SER A 409 18.37 -22.11 3.55
C SER A 409 17.18 -21.41 2.87
N LEU A 410 17.38 -20.91 1.66
CA LEU A 410 16.32 -20.40 0.79
C LEU A 410 15.28 -21.48 0.49
N GLU A 411 15.71 -22.66 0.03
CA GLU A 411 14.82 -23.78 -0.28
C GLU A 411 14.02 -24.22 0.95
N SER A 412 14.67 -24.35 2.11
CA SER A 412 14.01 -24.66 3.37
C SER A 412 12.95 -23.61 3.75
N THR A 413 13.26 -22.33 3.56
CA THR A 413 12.33 -21.22 3.85
C THR A 413 11.15 -21.20 2.90
N LEU A 414 11.38 -21.43 1.60
CA LEU A 414 10.32 -21.52 0.60
C LEU A 414 9.42 -22.72 0.87
N LEU A 415 10.00 -23.87 1.24
CA LEU A 415 9.22 -25.06 1.59
C LEU A 415 8.31 -24.77 2.80
N ARG A 416 8.85 -24.16 3.86
CA ARG A 416 8.06 -23.71 5.03
C ARG A 416 6.91 -22.80 4.60
N THR A 417 7.20 -21.79 3.77
CA THR A 417 6.21 -20.82 3.27
C THR A 417 5.10 -21.46 2.41
N VAL A 418 5.39 -22.61 1.77
CA VAL A 418 4.42 -23.39 0.99
C VAL A 418 3.64 -24.37 1.88
N THR A 419 4.27 -24.98 2.88
CA THR A 419 3.68 -26.01 3.75
C THR A 419 2.89 -25.46 4.94
N THR A 420 3.29 -24.32 5.50
CA THR A 420 2.47 -23.56 6.44
C THR A 420 1.87 -22.41 5.67
N SER A 421 0.55 -22.42 5.52
CA SER A 421 -0.20 -21.32 4.96
C SER A 421 -0.17 -20.04 5.83
N ASP A 422 0.70 -20.01 6.86
CA ASP A 422 0.79 -19.05 7.96
C ASP A 422 2.17 -18.37 8.17
N ASP A 423 3.32 -18.92 7.76
CA ASP A 423 4.61 -18.39 8.25
C ASP A 423 5.37 -17.45 7.30
N LEU A 424 4.76 -16.29 7.01
CA LEU A 424 5.60 -15.10 6.88
C LEU A 424 5.88 -14.46 8.27
N ASN A 425 5.29 -14.97 9.35
CA ASN A 425 5.28 -14.32 10.67
C ASN A 425 6.63 -14.16 11.38
N GLU A 426 7.66 -14.95 11.10
CA GLU A 426 8.88 -14.89 11.93
C GLU A 426 9.80 -13.70 11.62
N SER A 427 9.86 -13.25 10.36
CA SER A 427 10.51 -11.97 10.00
C SER A 427 9.54 -10.78 10.01
N LEU A 428 8.23 -11.08 10.01
CA LEU A 428 7.17 -10.09 10.07
C LEU A 428 6.72 -9.73 11.49
N ALA A 429 7.10 -10.48 12.53
CA ALA A 429 6.77 -10.13 13.92
C ALA A 429 7.27 -8.71 14.26
N GLU A 430 8.48 -8.34 13.83
CA GLU A 430 9.00 -6.97 14.07
C GLU A 430 8.32 -5.87 13.20
N GLU A 431 7.82 -6.20 12.01
CA GLU A 431 7.10 -5.24 11.16
C GLU A 431 5.61 -5.14 11.54
N GLU A 432 5.03 -6.24 12.03
CA GLU A 432 3.75 -6.26 12.69
C GLU A 432 3.85 -5.50 14.01
N ASP A 433 4.92 -5.62 14.80
CA ASP A 433 5.11 -4.87 16.04
C ASP A 433 4.92 -3.36 15.84
N ILE A 434 5.46 -2.75 14.76
CA ILE A 434 5.25 -1.32 14.47
C ILE A 434 3.76 -0.94 14.32
N THR A 435 2.91 -1.81 13.78
CA THR A 435 1.47 -1.54 13.55
C THR A 435 0.56 -2.14 14.61
N THR A 436 1.00 -3.20 15.28
CA THR A 436 0.26 -4.05 16.21
C THR A 436 0.64 -3.73 17.65
N GLU A 437 1.89 -3.37 17.99
CA GLU A 437 2.20 -2.67 19.26
C GLU A 437 1.44 -1.34 19.31
N THR A 438 1.39 -0.60 18.19
CA THR A 438 0.59 0.63 18.06
C THR A 438 -0.90 0.40 18.27
N SER A 439 -1.43 -0.79 17.94
CA SER A 439 -2.85 -1.12 18.09
C SER A 439 -3.19 -1.75 19.45
N ASN A 440 -2.31 -2.61 19.98
CA ASN A 440 -2.46 -3.35 21.23
C ASN A 440 -2.23 -2.46 22.46
N GLU A 441 -1.25 -1.54 22.43
CA GLU A 441 -1.05 -0.55 23.50
C GLU A 441 -2.29 0.36 23.69
N ILE A 442 -3.02 0.66 22.60
CA ILE A 442 -4.25 1.45 22.64
C ILE A 442 -5.43 0.63 23.20
N GLN A 443 -5.43 -0.68 23.00
CA GLN A 443 -6.53 -1.59 23.38
C GLN A 443 -6.47 -1.97 24.87
N GLU A 444 -5.28 -2.12 25.45
CA GLU A 444 -5.10 -2.31 26.90
C GLU A 444 -5.54 -1.09 27.72
N GLU A 445 -5.36 0.14 27.21
CA GLU A 445 -5.83 1.36 27.90
C GLU A 445 -7.36 1.56 27.82
N LEU A 446 -8.00 1.15 26.72
CA LEU A 446 -9.47 1.25 26.57
C LEU A 446 -10.22 0.27 27.47
N ASN A 447 -9.59 -0.86 27.82
CA ASN A 447 -10.14 -1.84 28.74
C ASN A 447 -9.90 -1.44 30.21
N THR A 448 -8.79 -0.79 30.53
CA THR A 448 -8.52 -0.28 31.89
C THR A 448 -9.32 0.98 32.25
N LYS A 449 -9.72 1.82 31.27
CA LYS A 449 -10.63 2.96 31.49
C LYS A 449 -12.12 2.60 31.60
N LYS A 450 -12.51 1.34 31.34
CA LYS A 450 -13.90 0.85 31.50
C LYS A 450 -14.18 0.18 32.85
N SER A 451 -13.18 -0.07 33.70
CA SER A 451 -13.37 -0.80 34.96
C SER A 451 -13.45 0.04 36.24
N SER A 452 -13.46 1.38 36.17
CA SER A 452 -13.64 2.23 37.36
C SER A 452 -15.09 2.75 37.50
N LYS A 453 -16.04 1.86 37.85
CA LYS A 453 -17.28 2.31 38.50
C LYS A 453 -16.99 2.60 39.98
N PRO A 454 -17.44 3.74 40.54
CA PRO A 454 -17.20 4.05 41.94
C PRO A 454 -18.04 3.14 42.84
N LYS A 455 -17.40 2.54 43.85
CA LYS A 455 -18.06 1.79 44.94
C LYS A 455 -19.08 2.70 45.64
N ARG A 456 -20.36 2.32 45.60
CA ARG A 456 -21.41 2.85 46.47
C ARG A 456 -21.04 2.53 47.92
N THR A 457 -20.77 3.54 48.73
CA THR A 457 -20.67 3.43 50.19
C THR A 457 -22.04 3.05 50.76
N LYS A 458 -22.12 1.89 51.40
CA LYS A 458 -23.29 1.46 52.19
C LYS A 458 -23.29 2.25 53.50
N LYS A 459 -24.40 2.96 53.76
CA LYS A 459 -24.75 3.47 55.09
C LYS A 459 -24.99 2.28 56.02
N GLU A 460 -24.29 2.25 57.15
CA GLU A 460 -24.64 1.41 58.29
C GLU A 460 -25.97 1.89 58.90
N LYS A 461 -26.85 0.95 59.21
CA LYS A 461 -27.90 1.11 60.20
C LYS A 461 -27.53 0.21 61.39
N PRO A 462 -27.78 0.66 62.63
CA PRO A 462 -27.42 -0.09 63.83
C PRO A 462 -28.48 -1.14 64.13
N SER A 463 -28.06 -2.24 64.77
CA SER A 463 -28.97 -3.16 65.44
C SER A 463 -28.25 -3.72 66.67
N ILE A 464 -28.83 -3.35 67.83
CA ILE A 464 -29.08 -4.11 69.07
C ILE A 464 -28.04 -5.15 69.47
#